data_AF-A0A8T5LUY5-F1
#
_entry.id   AF-A0A8T5LUY5-F1
#
_cell.length_a   1.000
_cell.length_b   1.000
_cell.length_c   1.000
_cell.angle_alpha   90.00
_cell.angle_beta   90.00
_cell.angle_gamma   90.00
#
_symmetry.space_group_name_H-M   'P 1'
#
loop_
_entity.id
_entity.type
_entity.pdbx_description
1 polymer ?
#
loop_
_entity_poly.entity_id
_entity_poly.type
_entity_poly.pdbx_seq_one_letter_code
_entity_poly.pdbx_strand_id
1 'polypeptide(L)'
;MSLYVVVFLTLFSSPVSSLNGTAYIMLAGRPIVEISEDQVLHFYITDAFNSPITVINSTRDVEYLTEYYPFGEEAYPVMVEEKEQTKKFKGVTYDGDSKLYEGSAYDSNIGRYFTPKINRLLSPTYNLQKLNVYTY
;
A
#
# COMPACT_ATOMS: atom_id res chain seq x y z
N MET A 1 -13.57 7.71 29.74
CA MET A 1 -14.03 8.86 28.94
C MET A 1 -13.32 8.76 27.61
N SER A 2 -13.95 8.12 26.62
CA SER A 2 -13.32 7.82 25.33
C SER A 2 -13.55 8.99 24.38
N LEU A 3 -12.45 9.54 23.87
CA LEU A 3 -12.44 10.65 22.93
C LEU A 3 -12.73 10.11 21.52
N TYR A 4 -13.90 10.42 20.96
CA TYR A 4 -14.22 10.08 19.58
C TYR A 4 -13.74 11.21 18.67
N VAL A 5 -12.70 10.95 17.88
CA VAL A 5 -12.29 11.85 16.80
C VAL A 5 -13.20 11.59 15.61
N VAL A 6 -14.25 12.41 15.48
CA VAL A 6 -15.12 12.41 14.29
C VAL A 6 -14.40 13.21 13.21
N VAL A 7 -13.78 12.50 12.26
CA VAL A 7 -13.19 13.15 11.08
C VAL A 7 -14.32 13.47 10.10
N PHE A 8 -14.71 14.74 10.04
CA PHE A 8 -15.57 15.25 8.97
C PHE A 8 -14.75 15.35 7.68
N LEU A 9 -14.94 14.40 6.75
CA LEU A 9 -14.44 14.56 5.39
C LEU A 9 -15.41 15.46 4.62
N THR A 10 -15.06 16.74 4.48
CA THR A 10 -15.66 17.58 3.43
C THR A 10 -15.18 17.06 2.08
N LEU A 11 -16.09 16.45 1.32
CA LEU A 11 -15.86 15.95 -0.04
C LEU A 11 -15.56 17.10 -1.02
N PHE A 12 -14.33 17.59 -1.01
CA PHE A 12 -13.78 18.30 -2.16
C PHE A 12 -13.39 17.25 -3.20
N SER A 13 -14.27 17.06 -4.19
CA SER A 13 -14.06 16.32 -5.45
C SER A 13 -12.86 15.34 -5.43
N SER A 14 -12.95 14.28 -4.65
CA SER A 14 -11.94 13.22 -4.67
C SER A 14 -12.10 12.47 -6.00
N PRO A 15 -11.05 12.33 -6.82
CA PRO A 15 -11.17 11.58 -8.07
C PRO A 15 -11.48 10.12 -7.73
N VAL A 16 -12.64 9.64 -8.18
CA VAL A 16 -13.00 8.23 -8.13
C VAL A 16 -12.32 7.54 -9.30
N SER A 17 -11.30 6.73 -9.02
CA SER A 17 -10.68 5.86 -10.03
C SER A 17 -11.32 4.48 -9.95
N SER A 18 -11.85 3.98 -11.06
CA SER A 18 -12.36 2.61 -11.18
C SER A 18 -11.37 1.74 -11.93
N LEU A 19 -11.00 0.59 -11.36
CA LEU A 19 -10.20 -0.44 -12.01
C LEU A 19 -10.87 -1.79 -11.68
N ASN A 20 -11.28 -2.56 -12.70
CA ASN A 20 -11.94 -3.87 -12.54
C ASN A 20 -13.05 -3.86 -11.48
N GLY A 21 -14.12 -3.07 -11.71
CA GLY A 21 -15.29 -3.01 -10.82
C GLY A 21 -15.06 -2.39 -9.43
N THR A 22 -13.80 -2.21 -9.04
CA THR A 22 -13.39 -1.63 -7.76
C THR A 22 -13.17 -0.13 -7.91
N ALA A 23 -13.75 0.68 -7.03
CA ALA A 23 -13.58 2.13 -7.02
C ALA A 23 -12.81 2.60 -5.79
N TYR A 24 -12.06 3.70 -5.91
CA TYR A 24 -11.26 4.24 -4.82
C TYR A 24 -11.61 5.69 -4.50
N ILE A 25 -11.65 6.03 -3.21
CA ILE A 25 -11.66 7.41 -2.73
C ILE A 25 -10.22 7.77 -2.35
N MET A 26 -9.72 8.85 -2.94
CA MET A 26 -8.33 9.29 -2.80
C MET A 26 -8.24 10.57 -1.97
N LEU A 27 -7.26 10.64 -1.07
CA LEU A 27 -6.85 11.85 -0.35
C LEU A 27 -5.37 12.12 -0.60
N ALA A 28 -5.03 13.31 -1.12
CA ALA A 28 -3.65 13.68 -1.45
C ALA A 28 -2.90 12.63 -2.31
N GLY A 29 -3.61 12.02 -3.26
CA GLY A 29 -3.05 10.99 -4.16
C GLY A 29 -2.94 9.59 -3.55
N ARG A 30 -3.49 9.37 -2.35
CA ARG A 30 -3.45 8.09 -1.63
C ARG A 30 -4.85 7.51 -1.47
N PRO A 31 -5.08 6.21 -1.71
CA PRO A 31 -6.37 5.58 -1.45
C PRO A 31 -6.64 5.56 0.05
N ILE A 32 -7.79 6.09 0.46
CA ILE A 32 -8.27 6.04 1.85
C ILE A 32 -9.47 5.12 2.01
N VAL A 33 -10.23 4.90 0.93
CA VAL A 33 -11.34 3.95 0.89
C VAL A 33 -11.31 3.21 -0.44
N GLU A 34 -11.53 1.91 -0.38
CA GLU A 34 -11.88 1.08 -1.52
C GLU A 34 -13.36 0.71 -1.44
N ILE A 35 -14.01 0.70 -2.59
CA ILE A 35 -15.37 0.26 -2.81
C ILE A 35 -15.24 -1.00 -3.68
N SER A 36 -15.48 -2.16 -3.09
CA SER A 36 -15.41 -3.44 -3.81
C SER A 36 -16.52 -3.55 -4.86
N GLU A 37 -16.44 -4.58 -5.71
CA GLU A 37 -17.48 -4.86 -6.70
C GLU A 37 -18.86 -5.07 -6.04
N ASP A 38 -18.88 -5.67 -4.85
CA ASP A 38 -20.08 -5.90 -4.03
C ASP A 38 -20.53 -4.65 -3.25
N GLN A 39 -19.97 -3.47 -3.55
CA GLN A 39 -20.25 -2.20 -2.88
C GLN A 39 -19.91 -2.18 -1.38
N VAL A 40 -19.01 -3.08 -0.95
CA VAL A 40 -18.48 -3.07 0.42
C VAL A 40 -17.38 -2.01 0.50
N LEU A 41 -17.43 -1.19 1.55
CA LEU A 41 -16.42 -0.16 1.81
C LEU A 41 -15.31 -0.75 2.69
N HIS A 42 -14.07 -0.60 2.23
CA HIS A 42 -12.86 -0.97 2.95
C HIS A 42 -12.06 0.31 3.25
N PHE A 43 -11.91 0.64 4.52
CA PHE A 43 -11.24 1.85 5.00
C PHE A 43 -9.77 1.55 5.30
N TYR A 44 -8.87 2.26 4.63
CA TYR A 44 -7.43 2.11 4.80
C TYR A 44 -6.90 3.04 5.89
N ILE A 45 -6.29 2.47 6.92
CA ILE A 45 -5.44 3.19 7.87
C ILE A 45 -4.00 2.90 7.49
N THR A 46 -3.26 3.94 7.12
CA THR A 46 -1.91 3.82 6.56
C THR A 46 -0.86 4.53 7.40
N ASP A 47 0.39 4.09 7.25
CA ASP A 47 1.55 4.77 7.80
C ASP A 47 1.94 6.03 7.00
N ALA A 48 3.03 6.70 7.41
CA ALA A 48 3.54 7.89 6.72
C ALA A 48 3.92 7.62 5.24
N PHE A 49 4.31 6.39 4.92
CA PHE A 49 4.70 5.94 3.58
C PHE A 49 3.54 5.39 2.76
N ASN A 50 2.31 5.45 3.27
CA ASN A 50 1.10 4.91 2.67
C ASN A 50 1.01 3.37 2.66
N SER A 51 1.75 2.68 3.53
CA SER A 51 1.58 1.25 3.77
C SER A 51 0.33 1.05 4.64
N PRO A 52 -0.64 0.22 4.25
CA PRO A 52 -1.81 -0.06 5.06
C PRO A 52 -1.40 -0.90 6.26
N ILE A 53 -1.63 -0.36 7.46
CA ILE A 53 -1.40 -1.04 8.74
C ILE A 53 -2.68 -1.66 9.28
N THR A 54 -3.84 -1.11 8.90
CA THR A 54 -5.15 -1.66 9.29
C THR A 54 -6.15 -1.41 8.17
N VAL A 55 -6.99 -2.41 7.88
CA VAL A 55 -8.16 -2.27 7.01
C VAL A 55 -9.39 -2.63 7.81
N ILE A 56 -10.41 -1.80 7.70
CA ILE A 56 -11.67 -1.92 8.41
C ILE A 56 -12.81 -1.92 7.39
N ASN A 57 -13.79 -2.79 7.53
CA ASN A 57 -14.94 -2.83 6.64
C ASN A 57 -16.03 -1.80 7.01
N SER A 58 -17.13 -1.79 6.26
CA SER A 58 -18.27 -0.90 6.49
C SER A 58 -19.01 -1.17 7.81
N THR A 59 -18.90 -2.38 8.38
CA THR A 59 -19.47 -2.74 9.69
C THR A 59 -18.55 -2.43 10.87
N ARG A 60 -17.34 -1.92 10.60
CA ARG A 60 -16.28 -1.59 11.57
C ARG A 60 -15.51 -2.80 12.11
N ASP A 61 -15.60 -3.94 11.44
CA ASP A 61 -14.76 -5.09 11.74
C ASP A 61 -13.39 -4.91 11.08
N VAL A 62 -12.34 -5.36 11.78
CA VAL A 62 -10.98 -5.34 11.25
C VAL A 62 -10.85 -6.50 10.28
N GLU A 63 -10.54 -6.23 9.02
CA GLU A 63 -10.29 -7.25 7.99
C GLU A 63 -8.80 -7.59 7.89
N TYR A 64 -7.95 -6.59 8.18
CA TYR A 64 -6.52 -6.67 8.05
C TYR A 64 -5.83 -5.86 9.14
N LEU A 65 -4.76 -6.41 9.72
CA LEU A 65 -3.88 -5.71 10.63
C LEU A 65 -2.46 -6.21 10.43
N THR A 66 -1.49 -5.32 10.28
CA THR A 66 -0.07 -5.71 10.19
C THR A 66 0.85 -4.63 10.72
N GLU A 67 2.10 -5.02 10.91
CA GLU A 67 3.25 -4.13 10.98
C GLU A 67 4.23 -4.48 9.86
N TYR A 68 5.01 -3.50 9.39
CA TYR A 68 6.04 -3.74 8.39
C TYR A 68 7.43 -3.60 9.00
N TYR A 69 8.31 -4.53 8.65
CA TYR A 69 9.74 -4.32 8.79
C TYR A 69 10.20 -3.13 7.91
N PRO A 70 11.35 -2.51 8.20
CA PRO A 70 11.81 -1.32 7.48
C PRO A 70 11.87 -1.45 5.94
N PHE A 71 12.04 -2.68 5.44
CA PHE A 71 12.12 -2.98 4.01
C PHE A 71 10.79 -3.49 3.41
N GLY A 72 9.71 -3.49 4.17
CA GLY A 72 8.36 -3.75 3.66
C GLY A 72 7.86 -5.18 3.78
N GLU A 73 8.61 -6.07 4.44
CA GLU A 73 8.11 -7.39 4.80
C GLU A 73 7.10 -7.25 5.95
N GLU A 74 5.98 -7.97 5.86
CA GLU A 74 4.98 -8.00 6.93
C GLU A 74 5.53 -8.79 8.12
N ALA A 75 5.52 -8.18 9.30
CA ALA A 75 6.03 -8.83 10.51
C ALA A 75 5.01 -9.81 11.11
N TYR A 76 3.75 -9.39 11.21
CA TYR A 76 2.68 -10.14 11.85
C TYR A 76 1.32 -9.83 11.20
N PRO A 77 1.06 -10.31 9.97
CA PRO A 77 -0.21 -10.05 9.30
C PRO A 77 -1.34 -10.86 9.97
N VAL A 78 -2.40 -10.18 10.36
CA VAL A 78 -3.68 -10.75 10.77
C VAL A 78 -4.68 -10.49 9.66
N MET A 79 -5.16 -11.57 9.05
CA MET A 79 -6.26 -11.57 8.09
C MET A 79 -7.49 -12.13 8.79
N VAL A 80 -8.56 -11.36 8.88
CA VAL A 80 -9.81 -11.80 9.54
C VAL A 80 -10.81 -12.38 8.55
N GLU A 81 -10.68 -12.03 7.27
CA GLU A 81 -11.46 -12.60 6.16
C GLU A 81 -10.56 -13.26 5.11
N GLU A 82 -11.14 -14.12 4.26
CA GLU A 82 -10.44 -14.78 3.14
C GLU A 82 -9.98 -13.81 2.04
N LYS A 83 -10.28 -12.51 2.15
CA LYS A 83 -9.83 -11.50 1.19
C LYS A 83 -8.35 -11.17 1.42
N GLU A 84 -7.50 -11.64 0.51
CA GLU A 84 -6.07 -11.28 0.53
C GLU A 84 -5.89 -9.77 0.28
N GLN A 85 -5.14 -9.11 1.17
CA GLN A 85 -4.82 -7.71 1.01
C GLN A 85 -3.66 -7.55 0.02
N THR A 86 -3.99 -7.10 -1.19
CA THR A 86 -3.03 -7.00 -2.29
C THR A 86 -2.18 -5.74 -2.22
N LYS A 87 -2.74 -4.61 -1.75
CA LYS A 87 -1.97 -3.37 -1.54
C LYS A 87 -1.23 -3.46 -0.22
N LYS A 88 0.09 -3.48 -0.25
CA LYS A 88 0.92 -3.61 0.96
C LYS A 88 1.88 -2.43 1.09
N PHE A 89 3.17 -2.69 1.31
CA PHE A 89 4.20 -1.68 1.52
C PHE A 89 4.13 -0.53 0.49
N LYS A 90 4.06 0.71 0.99
CA LYS A 90 3.89 1.94 0.21
C LYS A 90 2.63 1.99 -0.68
N GLY A 91 1.64 1.16 -0.41
CA GLY A 91 0.40 1.04 -1.20
C GLY A 91 0.61 0.40 -2.58
N VAL A 92 1.74 -0.26 -2.79
CA VAL A 92 2.06 -0.99 -4.03
C VAL A 92 1.44 -2.38 -3.96
N THR A 93 0.96 -2.87 -5.10
CA THR A 93 0.45 -4.24 -5.22
C THR A 93 1.57 -5.25 -4.97
N TYR A 94 1.29 -6.20 -4.09
CA TYR A 94 2.16 -7.33 -3.80
C TYR A 94 1.59 -8.57 -4.47
N ASP A 95 2.43 -9.25 -5.25
CA ASP A 95 2.10 -10.52 -5.85
C ASP A 95 2.48 -11.66 -4.88
N GLY A 96 1.45 -12.33 -4.36
CA GLY A 96 1.60 -13.43 -3.41
C GLY A 96 2.32 -14.65 -4.00
N ASP A 97 2.28 -14.87 -5.31
CA ASP A 97 2.90 -16.01 -5.97
C ASP A 97 4.39 -15.80 -6.16
N SER A 98 4.79 -14.64 -6.70
CA SER A 98 6.20 -14.31 -6.92
C SER A 98 6.91 -13.77 -5.67
N LYS A 99 6.15 -13.37 -4.64
CA LYS A 99 6.64 -12.68 -3.43
C LYS A 99 7.29 -11.32 -3.74
N LEU A 100 6.88 -10.66 -4.82
CA LEU A 100 7.43 -9.39 -5.28
C LEU A 100 6.39 -8.29 -5.31
N TYR A 101 6.84 -7.04 -5.14
CA TYR A 101 6.01 -5.87 -5.40
C TYR A 101 5.97 -5.54 -6.90
N GLU A 102 4.76 -5.46 -7.44
CA GLU A 102 4.50 -5.22 -8.85
C GLU A 102 5.08 -3.89 -9.34
N GLY A 103 5.49 -3.85 -10.61
CA GLY A 103 6.07 -2.68 -11.27
C GLY A 103 7.52 -2.36 -10.88
N SER A 104 8.01 -2.85 -9.73
CA SER A 104 9.40 -2.66 -9.29
C SER A 104 10.22 -3.94 -9.25
N ALA A 105 9.59 -5.11 -9.31
CA ALA A 105 10.22 -6.40 -9.01
C ALA A 105 11.05 -6.30 -7.71
N TYR A 106 10.49 -5.67 -6.68
CA TYR A 106 11.15 -5.44 -5.40
C TYR A 106 10.86 -6.59 -4.45
N ASP A 107 11.91 -7.15 -3.86
CA ASP A 107 11.85 -8.17 -2.84
C ASP A 107 12.08 -7.50 -1.47
N SER A 108 11.03 -7.51 -0.64
CA SER A 108 11.05 -6.90 0.68
C SER A 108 11.77 -7.73 1.73
N ASN A 109 11.91 -9.05 1.53
CA ASN A 109 12.59 -9.93 2.47
C ASN A 109 14.09 -9.61 2.50
N ILE A 110 14.69 -9.36 1.33
CA ILE A 110 16.10 -8.97 1.21
C ILE A 110 16.33 -7.46 1.07
N GLY A 111 15.27 -6.67 0.91
CA GLY A 111 15.34 -5.22 0.78
C GLY A 111 15.99 -4.72 -0.51
N ARG A 112 15.80 -5.42 -1.64
CA ARG A 112 16.46 -5.10 -2.93
C ARG A 112 15.53 -5.30 -4.12
N TYR A 113 15.86 -4.64 -5.23
CA TYR A 113 15.22 -4.95 -6.51
C TYR A 113 15.78 -6.23 -7.11
N PHE A 114 14.94 -6.99 -7.78
CA PHE A 114 15.31 -8.19 -8.54
C PHE A 114 15.87 -7.84 -9.91
N THR A 115 15.35 -6.77 -10.52
CA THR A 115 15.83 -6.23 -11.79
C THR A 115 16.66 -4.96 -11.57
N PRO A 116 17.79 -4.78 -12.29
CA PRO A 116 18.61 -3.59 -12.14
C PRO A 116 17.85 -2.34 -12.66
N LYS A 117 17.79 -1.29 -11.85
CA LYS A 117 17.18 0.00 -12.25
C LYS A 117 18.17 0.86 -13.04
N ILE A 118 18.46 0.45 -14.29
CA ILE A 118 19.48 1.06 -15.18
C ILE A 118 19.21 2.56 -15.45
N ASN A 119 17.94 2.98 -15.44
CA ASN A 119 17.56 4.39 -15.61
C ASN A 119 18.18 5.33 -14.56
N ARG A 120 18.67 4.80 -13.42
CA ARG A 120 19.39 5.59 -12.39
C ARG A 120 20.80 6.03 -12.83
N LEU A 121 21.40 5.35 -13.81
CA LEU A 121 22.74 5.65 -14.31
C LEU A 121 22.77 6.82 -15.31
N LEU A 122 21.61 7.24 -15.82
CA LEU A 122 21.48 8.33 -16.80
C LEU A 122 21.56 9.73 -16.16
N SER A 123 21.79 9.81 -14.85
CA SER A 123 21.85 11.07 -14.12
C SER A 123 23.28 11.62 -14.08
N PRO A 124 23.53 12.88 -14.48
CA PRO A 124 24.88 13.46 -14.54
C PRO A 124 25.52 13.72 -13.16
N THR A 125 24.81 13.46 -12.07
CA THR A 125 25.33 13.60 -10.71
C THR A 125 25.92 12.28 -10.20
N TYR A 126 27.21 12.31 -9.88
CA TYR A 126 27.94 11.21 -9.23
C TYR A 126 27.36 10.98 -7.82
N ASN A 127 26.39 10.07 -7.73
CA ASN A 127 25.87 9.59 -6.45
C ASN A 127 26.24 8.12 -6.32
N LEU A 128 27.07 7.80 -5.33
CA LEU A 128 27.55 6.43 -5.10
C LEU A 128 26.40 5.45 -4.82
N GLN A 129 25.28 5.91 -4.25
CA GLN A 129 24.08 5.08 -4.08
C GLN A 129 23.43 4.72 -5.43
N LYS A 130 23.57 5.55 -6.47
CA LYS A 130 23.05 5.25 -7.81
C LYS A 130 23.88 4.19 -8.55
N LEU A 131 25.10 3.89 -8.10
CA LEU A 131 25.93 2.83 -8.68
C LEU A 131 25.41 1.44 -8.32
N ASN A 132 24.78 1.28 -7.15
CA ASN A 132 24.11 0.04 -6.79
C ASN A 132 22.72 0.01 -7.42
N VAL A 133 22.63 -0.49 -8.66
CA VAL A 133 21.38 -0.54 -9.44
C VAL A 133 20.29 -1.43 -8.82
N TYR A 134 20.61 -2.20 -7.79
CA TYR A 134 19.69 -3.05 -7.03
C TYR A 134 19.29 -2.48 -5.66
N THR A 135 19.86 -1.34 -5.25
CA THR A 135 19.50 -0.70 -3.97
C THR A 135 18.07 -0.21 -4.02
N TYR A 136 17.33 -0.38 -2.93
CA TYR A 136 15.99 0.19 -2.75
C TYR A 136 15.96 1.70 -2.99
#